data_AF-A0A6N6S708-F1
#
_entry.id   AF-A0A6N6S708-F1
#
_cell.length_a   1.000
_cell.length_b   1.000
_cell.length_c   1.000
_cell.angle_alpha   90.00
_cell.angle_beta   90.00
_cell.angle_gamma   90.00
#
_symmetry.space_group_name_H-M   'P 1'
#
loop_
_entity.id
_entity.type
_entity.pdbx_description
1 polymer ?
#
loop_
_entity_poly.entity_id
_entity_poly.type
_entity_poly.pdbx_seq_one_letter_code
_entity_poly.pdbx_strand_id
1 'polypeptide(L)'
;MLAARKMSNAYLEQEIMTLNPLQLLIKAYDAGITACNRKDEPKASAVLSELIDSLNFDYAEISNSLFRLYEYCMREVKSGNFEVTLKILKELRETWVQAQDNIRTEVPQPNNL
;
A
#
# COMPACT_ATOMS: atom_id res chain seq x y z
N MET A 1 0.99 -31.51 3.97
CA MET A 1 1.44 -30.09 3.84
C MET A 1 0.39 -29.12 3.28
N LEU A 2 -0.76 -29.57 2.75
CA LEU A 2 -1.81 -28.68 2.19
C LEU A 2 -2.67 -27.93 3.24
N ALA A 3 -2.75 -28.42 4.47
CA ALA A 3 -3.61 -27.84 5.52
C ALA A 3 -3.06 -26.50 6.09
N ALA A 4 -1.74 -26.36 6.20
CA ALA A 4 -1.11 -25.16 6.76
C ALA A 4 -1.32 -23.89 5.89
N ARG A 5 -1.40 -24.07 4.56
CA ARG A 5 -1.58 -22.98 3.59
C ARG A 5 -3.02 -22.45 3.52
N LYS A 6 -4.02 -23.29 3.84
CA LYS A 6 -5.44 -22.88 3.91
C LYS A 6 -5.73 -22.13 5.20
N MET A 7 -5.18 -22.60 6.33
CA MET A 7 -5.29 -21.89 7.61
C MET A 7 -4.61 -20.52 7.55
N SER A 8 -3.41 -20.41 6.94
CA SER A 8 -2.75 -19.10 6.80
C SER A 8 -3.59 -18.08 6.02
N ASN A 9 -4.37 -18.53 5.02
CA ASN A 9 -5.21 -17.62 4.22
C ASN A 9 -6.42 -17.12 5.02
N ALA A 10 -7.09 -17.99 5.77
CA ALA A 10 -8.24 -17.62 6.60
C ALA A 10 -7.86 -16.65 7.74
N TYR A 11 -6.68 -16.82 8.35
CA TYR A 11 -6.16 -15.87 9.34
C TYR A 11 -5.79 -14.52 8.71
N LEU A 12 -5.16 -14.53 7.54
CA LEU A 12 -4.84 -13.31 6.80
C LEU A 12 -6.11 -12.57 6.38
N GLU A 13 -7.14 -13.29 5.93
CA GLU A 13 -8.45 -12.76 5.56
C GLU A 13 -9.17 -12.14 6.77
N GLN A 14 -9.15 -12.79 7.94
CA GLN A 14 -9.72 -12.22 9.18
C GLN A 14 -8.98 -10.98 9.66
N GLU A 15 -7.64 -10.98 9.61
CA GLU A 15 -6.83 -9.80 9.92
C GLU A 15 -7.20 -8.64 8.99
N ILE A 16 -7.24 -8.88 7.67
CA ILE A 16 -7.68 -7.93 6.64
C ILE A 16 -9.06 -7.33 6.93
N MET A 17 -10.04 -8.15 7.36
CA MET A 17 -11.39 -7.67 7.71
C MET A 17 -11.43 -6.73 8.92
N THR A 18 -10.40 -6.74 9.77
CA THR A 18 -10.27 -5.85 10.93
C THR A 18 -9.34 -4.65 10.69
N LEU A 19 -8.62 -4.64 9.57
CA LEU A 19 -7.71 -3.55 9.23
C LEU A 19 -8.49 -2.28 8.89
N ASN A 20 -8.03 -1.15 9.43
CA ASN A 20 -8.54 0.13 8.96
C ASN A 20 -8.03 0.43 7.53
N PRO A 21 -8.69 1.30 6.76
CA PRO A 21 -8.31 1.59 5.37
C PRO A 21 -6.82 1.96 5.18
N LEU A 22 -6.22 2.64 6.16
CA LEU A 22 -4.80 3.02 6.13
C LEU A 22 -3.86 1.81 6.29
N GLN A 23 -4.23 0.82 7.10
CA GLN A 23 -3.47 -0.43 7.20
C GLN A 23 -3.55 -1.25 5.91
N LEU A 24 -4.71 -1.30 5.25
CA LEU A 24 -4.85 -1.94 3.93
C LEU A 24 -3.98 -1.25 2.88
N LEU A 25 -3.95 0.08 2.88
CA LEU A 25 -3.07 0.87 2.01
C LEU A 25 -1.60 0.50 2.22
N ILE A 26 -1.12 0.46 3.48
CA ILE A 26 0.27 0.07 3.79
C ILE A 26 0.58 -1.36 3.31
N LYS A 27 -0.36 -2.31 3.44
CA LYS A 27 -0.19 -3.68 2.93
C LYS A 27 -0.13 -3.73 1.40
N ALA A 28 -0.88 -2.88 0.69
CA ALA A 28 -0.77 -2.75 -0.76
C ALA A 28 0.64 -2.27 -1.16
N TYR A 29 1.19 -1.26 -0.47
CA TYR A 29 2.58 -0.84 -0.69
C TYR A 29 3.59 -1.96 -0.41
N ASP A 30 3.43 -2.72 0.68
CA ASP A 30 4.28 -3.88 0.98
C ASP A 30 4.27 -4.92 -0.16
N ALA A 31 3.09 -5.17 -0.74
CA ALA A 31 2.95 -6.07 -1.88
C ALA A 31 3.67 -5.53 -3.13
N GLY A 32 3.53 -4.24 -3.43
CA GLY A 32 4.20 -3.57 -4.55
C GLY A 32 5.72 -3.57 -4.41
N ILE A 33 6.23 -3.23 -3.22
CA ILE A 33 7.66 -3.28 -2.88
C ILE A 33 8.21 -4.70 -3.06
N THR A 34 7.48 -5.70 -2.58
CA THR A 34 7.86 -7.11 -2.73
C THR A 34 7.91 -7.52 -4.20
N ALA A 35 6.93 -7.09 -5.01
CA ALA A 35 6.90 -7.37 -6.44
C ALA A 35 8.09 -6.71 -7.16
N CYS A 36 8.38 -5.44 -6.89
CA CYS A 36 9.54 -4.73 -7.45
C CYS A 36 10.87 -5.39 -7.08
N ASN A 37 11.06 -5.78 -5.81
CA ASN A 37 12.27 -6.50 -5.38
C ASN A 37 12.46 -7.84 -6.12
N ARG A 38 11.36 -8.50 -6.50
CA ARG A 38 11.37 -9.75 -7.25
C ARG A 38 11.40 -9.56 -8.77
N LYS A 39 11.36 -8.31 -9.24
CA LYS A 39 11.22 -7.95 -10.66
C LYS A 39 9.99 -8.62 -11.31
N ASP A 40 8.92 -8.75 -10.54
CA ASP A 40 7.64 -9.35 -10.95
C ASP A 40 6.74 -8.25 -11.52
N GLU A 41 6.91 -7.94 -12.81
CA GLU A 41 6.15 -6.89 -13.49
C GLU A 41 4.64 -7.09 -13.40
N PRO A 42 4.05 -8.26 -13.71
CA PRO A 42 2.61 -8.41 -13.69
C PRO A 42 2.03 -8.11 -12.31
N LYS A 43 2.72 -8.53 -11.25
CA LYS A 43 2.30 -8.26 -9.88
C LYS A 43 2.51 -6.81 -9.47
N ALA A 44 3.61 -6.18 -9.86
CA ALA A 44 3.85 -4.77 -9.59
C ALA A 44 2.81 -3.88 -10.29
N SER A 45 2.54 -4.15 -11.57
CA SER A 45 1.50 -3.49 -12.35
C SER A 45 0.12 -3.67 -11.74
N ALA A 46 -0.25 -4.88 -11.30
CA ALA A 46 -1.53 -5.12 -10.63
C ALA A 46 -1.70 -4.29 -9.34
N VAL A 47 -0.66 -4.21 -8.51
CA VAL A 47 -0.68 -3.37 -7.29
C VAL A 47 -0.81 -1.88 -7.64
N LEU A 48 -0.06 -1.41 -8.64
CA LEU A 48 -0.12 0.00 -9.05
C LEU A 48 -1.50 0.38 -9.61
N SER A 49 -2.13 -0.52 -10.38
CA SER A 49 -3.52 -0.34 -10.84
C SER A 49 -4.49 -0.23 -9.66
N GLU A 50 -4.41 -1.13 -8.69
CA GLU A 50 -5.27 -1.07 -7.50
C GLU A 50 -5.07 0.23 -6.72
N LEU A 51 -3.82 0.69 -6.55
CA LEU A 51 -3.53 1.97 -5.90
C LEU A 51 -4.13 3.16 -6.65
N ILE A 52 -4.10 3.15 -7.99
CA ILE A 52 -4.73 4.17 -8.84
C ILE A 52 -6.25 4.13 -8.68
N ASP A 53 -6.85 2.94 -8.76
CA ASP A 53 -8.30 2.75 -8.69
C ASP A 53 -8.86 3.12 -7.30
N SER A 54 -8.03 3.06 -6.26
CA SER A 54 -8.38 3.44 -4.89
C SER A 54 -8.35 4.96 -4.60
N LEU A 55 -7.88 5.79 -5.54
CA LEU A 55 -7.75 7.23 -5.33
C LEU A 55 -9.12 7.91 -5.19
N ASN A 56 -9.27 8.77 -4.19
CA ASN A 56 -10.45 9.59 -4.01
C ASN A 56 -10.27 10.99 -4.64
N PHE A 57 -10.92 11.24 -5.77
CA PHE A 57 -10.79 12.50 -6.50
C PHE A 57 -11.61 13.68 -5.92
N ASP A 58 -12.40 13.46 -4.88
CA ASP A 58 -12.95 14.57 -4.07
C ASP A 58 -11.81 15.38 -3.40
N TYR A 59 -10.66 14.74 -3.18
CA TYR A 59 -9.41 15.36 -2.72
C TYR A 59 -8.44 15.55 -3.89
N ALA A 60 -8.88 16.33 -4.89
CA ALA A 60 -8.26 16.40 -6.20
C ALA A 60 -6.75 16.74 -6.21
N GLU A 61 -6.25 17.63 -5.35
CA GLU A 61 -4.84 18.06 -5.38
C GLU A 61 -3.88 16.90 -5.12
N ILE A 62 -4.12 16.16 -4.04
CA ILE A 62 -3.30 15.02 -3.62
C ILE A 62 -3.52 13.85 -4.59
N SER A 63 -4.78 13.54 -4.91
CA SER A 63 -5.13 12.41 -5.77
C SER A 63 -4.57 12.58 -7.19
N ASN A 64 -4.62 13.77 -7.77
CA ASN A 64 -4.00 14.03 -9.08
C ASN A 64 -2.47 13.89 -9.04
N SER A 65 -1.84 14.26 -7.93
CA SER A 65 -0.39 14.14 -7.76
C SER A 65 0.04 12.67 -7.61
N LEU A 66 -0.68 11.90 -6.79
CA LEU A 66 -0.46 10.46 -6.64
C LEU A 66 -0.75 9.70 -7.94
N PHE A 67 -1.83 10.04 -8.64
CA PHE A 67 -2.18 9.44 -9.93
C PHE A 67 -1.02 9.53 -10.92
N ARG A 68 -0.48 10.74 -11.15
CA ARG A 68 0.66 10.94 -12.07
C ARG A 68 1.91 10.17 -11.64
N LEU A 69 2.15 10.09 -10.33
CA LEU A 69 3.30 9.37 -9.77
C LEU A 69 3.15 7.85 -9.97
N TYR A 70 1.96 7.30 -9.77
CA TYR A 70 1.69 5.87 -10.02
C TYR A 70 1.69 5.53 -11.50
N GLU A 71 1.18 6.39 -12.37
CA GLU A 71 1.32 6.21 -13.82
C GLU A 71 2.79 6.21 -14.25
N TYR A 72 3.63 7.05 -13.64
CA TYR A 72 5.06 7.02 -13.85
C TYR A 72 5.67 5.68 -13.42
N CYS A 73 5.40 5.23 -12.19
CA CYS A 73 5.82 3.91 -11.72
C CYS A 73 5.36 2.77 -12.64
N MET A 74 4.12 2.83 -13.14
CA MET A 74 3.55 1.84 -14.07
C MET A 74 4.36 1.76 -15.36
N ARG A 75 4.77 2.91 -15.93
CA ARG A 75 5.64 2.93 -17.11
C ARG A 75 7.01 2.34 -16.80
N GLU A 76 7.61 2.71 -15.68
CA GLU A 76 8.93 2.22 -15.28
C GLU A 76 8.95 0.70 -15.09
N VAL A 77 7.98 0.11 -14.37
CA VAL A 77 7.94 -1.36 -14.18
C VAL A 77 7.70 -2.11 -15.48
N LYS A 78 6.86 -1.57 -16.39
CA LYS A 78 6.64 -2.13 -17.73
C LYS A 78 7.88 -2.05 -18.61
N SER A 79 8.73 -1.05 -18.39
CA SER A 79 10.04 -0.93 -19.03
C SER A 79 11.16 -1.74 -18.34
N GLY A 80 10.85 -2.46 -17.25
CA GLY A 80 11.81 -3.26 -16.50
C GLY A 80 12.65 -2.48 -15.48
N ASN A 81 12.35 -1.20 -15.28
CA ASN A 81 13.05 -0.31 -14.34
C ASN A 81 12.41 -0.37 -12.95
N PHE A 82 12.68 -1.44 -12.20
CA PHE A 82 12.05 -1.66 -10.90
C PHE A 82 12.64 -0.80 -9.78
N GLU A 83 13.91 -0.43 -9.89
CA GLU A 83 14.65 0.27 -8.83
C GLU A 83 14.06 1.65 -8.51
N VAL A 84 13.63 2.39 -9.54
CA VAL A 84 13.01 3.72 -9.38
C VAL A 84 11.65 3.58 -8.69
N THR A 85 10.80 2.68 -9.18
CA THR A 85 9.49 2.40 -8.58
C THR A 85 9.62 1.93 -7.13
N LEU A 86 10.59 1.05 -6.85
CA LEU A 86 10.88 0.56 -5.51
C LEU A 86 11.20 1.70 -4.54
N LYS A 87 12.01 2.67 -4.95
CA LYS A 87 12.36 3.83 -4.13
C LYS A 87 11.12 4.66 -3.80
N ILE A 88 10.32 4.99 -4.82
CA ILE A 88 9.10 5.79 -4.66
C ILE A 88 8.10 5.10 -3.73
N LEU A 89 7.84 3.80 -3.93
CA LEU A 89 6.90 3.05 -3.10
C LEU A 89 7.36 2.95 -1.64
N LYS A 90 8.67 2.86 -1.37
CA LYS A 90 9.20 2.85 -0.01
C LYS A 90 8.99 4.19 0.70
N GLU A 91 9.33 5.31 0.06
CA GLU A 91 9.17 6.65 0.64
C GLU A 91 7.70 6.97 0.94
N LEU A 92 6.79 6.64 0.01
CA LEU A 92 5.36 6.82 0.23
C LEU A 92 4.84 5.94 1.37
N ARG A 93 5.23 4.66 1.41
CA ARG A 93 4.87 3.75 2.51
C ARG A 93 5.30 4.31 3.86
N GLU A 94 6.53 4.80 3.98
CA GLU A 94 7.04 5.40 5.21
C GLU A 94 6.19 6.60 5.63
N THR A 95 5.77 7.42 4.68
CA THR A 95 4.87 8.57 4.95
C THR A 95 3.51 8.12 5.49
N TRP A 96 2.92 7.06 4.93
CA TRP A 96 1.64 6.51 5.43
C TRP A 96 1.76 5.87 6.81
N VAL A 97 2.89 5.23 7.10
CA VAL A 97 3.19 4.71 8.45
C VAL A 97 3.27 5.85 9.46
N GLN A 98 3.99 6.94 9.13
CA GLN A 98 4.08 8.12 9.99
C GLN A 98 2.70 8.77 10.21
N ALA A 99 1.88 8.87 9.16
CA ALA A 99 0.51 9.37 9.28
C ALA A 99 -0.34 8.49 10.21
N GLN A 100 -0.20 7.17 10.14
CA GLN A 100 -0.88 6.23 11.04
C GLN A 100 -0.50 6.46 12.50
N ASP A 101 0.79 6.65 12.78
CA ASP A 101 1.27 6.89 14.14
C ASP A 101 0.75 8.23 14.69
N ASN A 102 0.76 9.28 13.88
CA ASN A 102 0.22 10.59 14.26
C ASN A 102 -1.26 10.53 14.63
N ILE A 103 -2.09 9.81 13.86
CA ILE A 103 -3.52 9.61 14.18
C ILE A 103 -3.70 8.93 15.54
N ARG A 104 -2.83 7.98 15.90
CA ARG A 104 -2.89 7.30 17.20
C ARG A 104 -2.50 8.20 18.37
N THR A 105 -1.64 9.19 18.13
CA THR A 105 -1.20 10.15 19.17
C THR A 105 -2.20 11.27 19.46
N GLU A 106 -3.14 11.54 18.55
CA GLU A 106 -4.14 12.60 18.71
C GLU A 106 -5.44 12.16 19.42
N VAL A 107 -5.62 10.86 19.71
CA VAL A 107 -6.76 10.39 20.51
C VAL A 107 -6.49 10.74 21.99
N PRO A 108 -7.28 11.64 22.62
CA PRO A 108 -7.16 11.89 24.04
C PRO A 108 -7.48 10.58 24.78
N GLN A 109 -6.54 10.12 25.61
CA GLN A 109 -6.85 9.11 26.61
C GLN A 109 -8.04 9.63 27.44
N PRO A 110 -9.13 8.86 27.65
CA PRO A 110 -10.16 9.27 28.58
C PRO A 110 -9.47 9.49 29.93
N ASN A 111 -9.53 10.72 30.44
CA ASN A 111 -9.10 11.05 31.78
C ASN A 111 -9.75 10.02 32.72
N ASN A 112 -8.94 9.19 33.35
CA ASN A 112 -9.37 8.35 34.45
C ASN A 112 -9.83 9.29 35.57
N LEU A 113 -11.15 9.47 35.68
CA LEU A 113 -11.83 10.05 36.84
C LEU A 113 -11.79 9.06 38.01
#